data_AF-A0AA38LPJ1-F1
#
_entry.id   AF-A0AA38LPJ1-F1
#
_cell.length_a   1.000
_cell.length_b   1.000
_cell.length_c   1.000
_cell.angle_alpha   90.00
_cell.angle_beta   90.00
_cell.angle_gamma   90.00
#
_symmetry.space_group_name_H-M   'P 1'
#
loop_
_entity.id
_entity.type
_entity.pdbx_description
1 polymer ?
#
loop_
_entity_poly.entity_id
_entity_poly.type
_entity_poly.pdbx_seq_one_letter_code
_entity_poly.pdbx_strand_id
1 'polypeptide(L)'
;MIETFNCLQSIRQRKEIMAVIERTAELNTGAKIPLLGLGTAAMNQNDDKIKAAVAAALQVGYRHFDTASAYRSKHALGEALNAAFQSGFVNREDVFVTTKLWCSEHHDPVAAIKNSL
;
A
#
# COMPACT_ATOMS: atom_id res chain seq x y z
N MET A 1 -16.33 33.79 11.00
CA MET A 1 -14.88 34.08 10.83
C MET A 1 -13.99 32.97 11.42
N ILE A 2 -14.35 32.36 12.57
CA ILE A 2 -13.57 31.27 13.20
C ILE A 2 -13.68 29.95 12.41
N GLU A 3 -14.86 29.58 11.92
CA GLU A 3 -15.06 28.32 11.15
C GLU A 3 -14.29 28.31 9.82
N THR A 4 -14.26 29.43 9.11
CA THR A 4 -13.49 29.59 7.87
C THR A 4 -11.99 29.48 8.13
N PHE A 5 -11.50 30.01 9.24
CA PHE A 5 -10.09 29.87 9.65
C PHE A 5 -9.72 28.41 9.97
N ASN A 6 -10.56 27.70 10.75
CA ASN A 6 -10.36 26.28 11.07
C ASN A 6 -10.41 25.38 9.82
N CYS A 7 -11.29 25.69 8.87
CA CYS A 7 -11.37 25.00 7.59
C CYS A 7 -10.07 25.16 6.78
N LEU A 8 -9.53 26.39 6.69
CA LEU A 8 -8.27 26.66 5.99
C LEU A 8 -7.07 25.97 6.63
N GLN A 9 -7.00 25.92 7.97
CA GLN A 9 -5.98 25.16 8.69
C GLN A 9 -6.07 23.65 8.40
N SER A 10 -7.28 23.08 8.41
CA SER A 10 -7.53 21.67 8.06
C SER A 10 -7.12 21.35 6.62
N ILE A 11 -7.47 22.22 5.66
CA ILE A 11 -7.06 22.07 4.25
C ILE A 11 -5.54 22.13 4.11
N ARG A 12 -4.89 23.08 4.79
CA ARG A 12 -3.43 23.21 4.79
C ARG A 12 -2.77 21.96 5.35
N GLN A 13 -3.23 21.47 6.49
CA GLN A 13 -2.68 20.28 7.13
C GLN A 13 -2.89 19.03 6.28
N ARG A 14 -4.04 18.89 5.61
CA ARG A 14 -4.25 17.83 4.61
C ARG A 14 -3.25 17.91 3.46
N LYS A 15 -3.00 19.11 2.91
CA LYS A 15 -1.99 19.29 1.85
C LYS A 15 -0.59 18.91 2.31
N GLU A 16 -0.20 19.28 3.53
CA GLU A 16 1.10 18.93 4.10
C GLU A 16 1.24 17.41 4.30
N ILE A 17 0.19 16.74 4.78
CA ILE A 17 0.16 15.27 4.92
C ILE A 17 0.27 14.59 3.55
N MET A 18 -0.53 15.01 2.57
CA MET A 18 -0.47 14.45 1.21
C MET A 18 0.92 14.63 0.60
N ALA A 19 1.51 15.82 0.77
CA ALA A 19 2.86 16.11 0.29
C ALA A 19 3.93 15.22 0.92
N VAL A 20 3.71 14.68 2.13
CA VAL A 20 4.60 13.69 2.75
C VAL A 20 4.36 12.30 2.18
N ILE A 21 3.10 11.88 2.02
CA ILE A 21 2.71 10.54 1.55
C ILE A 21 3.15 10.32 0.10
N GLU A 22 3.08 11.35 -0.74
CA GLU A 22 3.43 11.30 -2.16
C GLU A 22 4.94 11.34 -2.42
N ARG A 23 5.78 11.52 -1.40
CA ARG A 23 7.24 11.55 -1.58
C ARG A 23 7.74 10.19 -2.06
N THR A 24 8.60 10.24 -3.06
CA THR A 24 9.28 9.06 -3.60
C THR A 24 10.78 9.18 -3.45
N ALA A 25 11.47 8.04 -3.42
CA ALA A 25 12.90 7.96 -3.64
C ALA A 25 13.17 7.17 -4.92
N GLU A 26 14.30 7.46 -5.56
CA GLU A 26 14.81 6.69 -6.69
C GLU A 26 15.71 5.57 -6.17
N LEU A 27 15.40 4.34 -6.55
CA LEU A 27 16.24 3.18 -6.31
C LEU A 27 17.44 3.22 -7.27
N ASN A 28 18.49 2.45 -6.97
CA ASN A 28 19.67 2.36 -7.84
C ASN A 28 19.38 1.84 -9.26
N THR A 29 18.20 1.26 -9.48
CA THR A 29 17.68 0.81 -10.79
C THR A 29 16.94 1.91 -11.56
N GLY A 30 16.79 3.11 -11.00
CA GLY A 30 15.97 4.20 -11.55
C GLY A 30 14.47 4.08 -11.24
N ALA A 31 14.03 2.98 -10.63
CA ALA A 31 12.63 2.83 -10.21
C ALA A 31 12.30 3.80 -9.06
N LYS A 32 11.11 4.40 -9.09
CA LYS A 32 10.62 5.26 -8.01
C LYS A 32 9.79 4.46 -7.02
N ILE A 33 10.16 4.53 -5.75
CA ILE A 33 9.43 3.90 -4.64
C ILE A 33 8.82 4.98 -3.72
N PRO A 34 7.53 4.89 -3.34
CA PRO A 34 6.98 5.75 -2.31
C PRO A 34 7.66 5.52 -0.96
N LEU A 35 8.08 6.61 -0.31
CA LEU A 35 8.82 6.57 0.96
C LEU A 35 8.00 6.00 2.10
N LEU A 36 6.68 6.19 2.06
CA LEU A 36 5.76 5.69 3.06
C LEU A 36 4.97 4.51 2.51
N GLY A 37 5.03 3.37 3.19
CA GLY A 37 4.33 2.15 2.82
C GLY A 37 3.49 1.57 3.96
N LEU A 38 2.39 0.91 3.61
CA LEU A 38 1.56 0.17 4.55
C LEU A 38 2.10 -1.26 4.73
N GLY A 39 2.62 -1.57 5.90
CA GLY A 39 3.02 -2.94 6.27
C GLY A 39 1.82 -3.80 6.70
N THR A 40 1.78 -5.06 6.26
CA THR A 40 0.63 -5.96 6.49
C THR A 40 0.90 -7.14 7.44
N ALA A 41 2.08 -7.23 8.04
CA ALA A 41 2.50 -8.37 8.87
C ALA A 41 1.59 -8.62 10.09
N ALA A 42 1.21 -7.57 10.82
CA ALA A 42 0.44 -7.65 12.05
C ALA A 42 -1.08 -7.84 11.84
N MET A 43 -1.53 -7.85 10.59
CA MET A 43 -2.96 -7.96 10.23
C MET A 43 -3.35 -9.37 9.78
N ASN A 44 -2.44 -10.34 9.93
CA ASN A 44 -2.51 -11.71 9.41
C ASN A 44 -3.64 -12.62 9.96
N GLN A 45 -4.59 -12.08 10.72
CA GLN A 45 -5.66 -12.86 11.35
C GLN A 45 -7.07 -12.47 10.88
N ASN A 46 -7.24 -11.41 10.09
CA ASN A 46 -8.57 -11.00 9.64
C ASN A 46 -8.51 -10.26 8.28
N ASP A 47 -9.03 -10.92 7.25
CA ASP A 47 -9.05 -10.41 5.88
C ASP A 47 -9.84 -9.10 5.74
N ASP A 48 -10.97 -8.95 6.44
CA ASP A 48 -11.79 -7.74 6.39
C ASP A 48 -11.04 -6.53 6.98
N LYS A 49 -10.29 -6.74 8.06
CA LYS A 49 -9.43 -5.68 8.63
C LYS A 49 -8.31 -5.30 7.67
N ILE A 50 -7.70 -6.25 6.98
CA ILE A 50 -6.68 -5.98 5.95
C ILE A 50 -7.30 -5.16 4.82
N LYS A 51 -8.44 -5.60 4.27
CA LYS A 51 -9.13 -4.89 3.18
C LYS A 51 -9.51 -3.47 3.57
N ALA A 52 -10.09 -3.30 4.76
CA ALA A 52 -10.45 -1.99 5.28
C ALA A 52 -9.22 -1.08 5.46
N ALA A 53 -8.11 -1.60 5.98
CA ALA A 53 -6.87 -0.85 6.12
C ALA A 53 -6.27 -0.45 4.76
N VAL A 54 -6.29 -1.34 3.77
CA VAL A 54 -5.81 -1.04 2.40
C VAL A 54 -6.69 0.03 1.76
N ALA A 55 -8.02 -0.10 1.85
CA ALA A 55 -8.95 0.89 1.32
C ALA A 55 -8.74 2.28 1.97
N ALA A 56 -8.60 2.32 3.29
CA ALA A 56 -8.31 3.56 4.02
C ALA A 56 -6.96 4.15 3.62
N ALA A 57 -5.92 3.32 3.48
CA ALA A 57 -4.60 3.76 3.06
C ALA A 57 -4.63 4.38 1.65
N LEU A 58 -5.33 3.74 0.70
CA LEU A 58 -5.55 4.29 -0.65
C LEU A 58 -6.25 5.64 -0.62
N GLN A 59 -7.30 5.78 0.21
CA GLN A 59 -8.07 7.02 0.38
C GLN A 59 -7.23 8.18 0.91
N VAL A 60 -6.25 7.91 1.78
CA VAL A 60 -5.34 8.93 2.31
C VAL A 60 -4.07 9.09 1.47
N GLY A 61 -3.98 8.44 0.32
CA GLY A 61 -2.92 8.67 -0.68
C GLY A 61 -1.78 7.65 -0.71
N TYR A 62 -1.81 6.59 0.10
CA TYR A 62 -0.75 5.58 0.04
C TYR A 62 -0.72 4.92 -1.33
N ARG A 63 0.50 4.68 -1.79
CA ARG A 63 0.78 3.98 -3.05
C ARG A 63 1.77 2.83 -2.87
N HIS A 64 2.32 2.62 -1.68
CA HIS A 64 3.22 1.51 -1.38
C HIS A 64 2.59 0.56 -0.36
N PHE A 65 2.53 -0.72 -0.71
CA PHE A 65 2.02 -1.79 0.15
C PHE A 65 3.06 -2.88 0.32
N ASP A 66 3.34 -3.25 1.57
CA ASP A 66 4.34 -4.25 1.94
C ASP A 66 3.67 -5.49 2.56
N THR A 67 4.00 -6.65 2.00
CA THR A 67 3.54 -7.97 2.44
C THR A 67 4.67 -8.99 2.37
N ALA A 68 4.38 -10.26 2.64
CA ALA A 68 5.29 -11.39 2.49
C ALA A 68 4.49 -12.67 2.27
N SER A 69 5.13 -13.71 1.71
CA SER A 69 4.49 -15.01 1.51
C SER A 69 3.92 -15.60 2.80
N ALA A 70 4.63 -15.43 3.91
CA ALA A 70 4.25 -15.95 5.23
C ALA A 70 3.16 -15.14 5.97
N TYR A 71 2.84 -13.91 5.54
CA TYR A 71 1.95 -13.04 6.32
C TYR A 71 0.47 -13.38 6.19
N ARG A 72 0.08 -14.31 5.32
CA ARG A 72 -1.33 -14.66 5.02
C ARG A 72 -2.21 -13.48 4.59
N SER A 73 -1.66 -12.28 4.43
CA SER A 73 -2.37 -11.05 4.07
C SER A 73 -2.45 -10.80 2.56
N LYS A 74 -1.67 -11.54 1.76
CA LYS A 74 -1.57 -11.35 0.30
C LYS A 74 -2.91 -11.41 -0.41
N HIS A 75 -3.76 -12.38 -0.07
CA HIS A 75 -5.06 -12.57 -0.71
C HIS A 75 -5.98 -11.36 -0.47
N ALA A 76 -6.17 -10.99 0.80
CA ALA A 76 -6.98 -9.84 1.18
C ALA A 76 -6.45 -8.51 0.61
N LEU A 77 -5.12 -8.32 0.58
CA LEU A 77 -4.48 -7.18 -0.07
C LEU A 77 -4.78 -7.16 -1.58
N GLY A 78 -4.62 -8.29 -2.25
CA GLY A 78 -4.90 -8.44 -3.69
C GLY A 78 -6.35 -8.14 -4.04
N GLU A 79 -7.30 -8.65 -3.26
CA GLU A 79 -8.73 -8.36 -3.45
C GLU A 79 -9.05 -6.86 -3.28
N ALA A 80 -8.50 -6.21 -2.24
CA ALA A 80 -8.72 -4.78 -2.01
C ALA A 80 -8.12 -3.91 -3.11
N LEU A 81 -6.91 -4.21 -3.56
CA LEU A 81 -6.27 -3.51 -4.67
C LEU A 81 -7.03 -3.72 -5.97
N ASN A 82 -7.44 -4.96 -6.27
CA ASN A 82 -8.22 -5.26 -7.48
C ASN A 82 -9.56 -4.52 -7.51
N ALA A 83 -10.27 -4.43 -6.37
CA ALA A 83 -11.49 -3.64 -6.27
C ALA A 83 -11.22 -2.13 -6.54
N ALA A 84 -10.10 -1.59 -6.05
CA ALA A 84 -9.71 -0.21 -6.31
C ALA A 84 -9.37 0.02 -7.80
N PHE A 85 -8.71 -0.94 -8.44
CA PHE A 85 -8.42 -0.89 -9.88
C PHE A 85 -9.71 -0.96 -10.72
N GLN A 86 -10.60 -1.90 -10.40
CA GLN A 86 -11.87 -2.07 -11.11
C GLN A 86 -12.80 -0.86 -10.99
N SER A 87 -12.77 -0.16 -9.85
CA SER A 87 -13.52 1.08 -9.65
C SER A 87 -12.87 2.30 -10.31
N GLY A 88 -11.65 2.18 -10.84
CA GLY A 88 -10.89 3.30 -11.41
C GLY A 88 -10.38 4.29 -10.36
N PHE A 89 -10.37 3.91 -9.07
CA PHE A 89 -9.88 4.78 -7.99
C PHE A 89 -8.37 5.03 -8.09
N VAL A 90 -7.64 4.03 -8.56
CA VAL A 90 -6.18 4.07 -8.79
C VAL A 90 -5.84 3.08 -9.90
N ASN A 91 -4.78 3.32 -10.67
CA ASN A 91 -4.31 2.35 -11.66
C ASN A 91 -3.22 1.43 -11.08
N ARG A 92 -2.95 0.30 -11.72
CA ARG A 92 -1.93 -0.65 -11.24
C ARG A 92 -0.54 -0.02 -11.23
N GLU A 93 -0.21 0.78 -12.24
CA GLU A 93 1.07 1.48 -12.40
C GLU A 93 1.32 2.53 -11.32
N ASP A 94 0.26 3.03 -10.66
CA ASP A 94 0.38 4.00 -9.57
C ASP A 94 0.77 3.32 -8.25
N VAL A 95 0.73 1.99 -8.16
CA VAL A 95 0.93 1.23 -6.92
C VAL A 95 2.24 0.45 -6.94
N PHE A 96 3.03 0.62 -5.89
CA PHE A 96 4.20 -0.18 -5.58
C PHE A 96 3.82 -1.29 -4.58
N VAL A 97 3.98 -2.55 -4.98
CA VAL A 97 3.72 -3.71 -4.09
C VAL A 97 5.02 -4.45 -3.84
N THR A 98 5.38 -4.58 -2.56
CA THR A 98 6.54 -5.32 -2.10
C THR A 98 6.07 -6.63 -1.46
N THR A 99 6.63 -7.75 -1.90
CA THR A 99 6.49 -9.06 -1.23
C THR A 99 7.86 -9.67 -0.98
N LYS A 100 7.90 -10.71 -0.15
CA LYS A 100 9.14 -11.33 0.32
C LYS A 100 9.02 -12.84 0.19
N LEU A 101 10.09 -13.46 -0.31
CA LEU A 101 10.32 -14.89 -0.21
C LEU A 101 10.50 -15.27 1.27
N TRP A 102 9.94 -16.39 1.70
CA TRP A 102 10.16 -16.91 3.04
C TRP A 102 11.38 -17.84 3.08
N CYS A 103 11.97 -18.02 4.25
CA CYS A 103 13.18 -18.82 4.43
C CYS A 103 13.02 -20.27 3.92
N SER A 104 11.81 -20.84 4.00
CA SER A 104 11.51 -22.20 3.51
C SER A 104 11.37 -22.31 1.99
N GLU A 105 11.31 -21.19 1.28
CA GLU A 105 11.00 -21.13 -0.16
C GLU A 105 12.26 -20.95 -1.03
N HIS A 106 13.44 -20.86 -0.41
CA HIS A 106 14.71 -20.62 -1.11
C HIS A 106 15.10 -21.71 -2.11
N HIS A 107 14.54 -22.92 -1.97
CA HIS A 107 14.82 -24.05 -2.85
C HIS A 107 14.18 -23.89 -4.25
N ASP A 108 13.09 -23.13 -4.36
CA ASP A 108 12.44 -22.81 -5.63
C ASP A 108 11.80 -21.40 -5.58
N PRO A 109 12.61 -20.34 -5.73
CA PRO A 109 12.12 -18.96 -5.64
C PRO A 109 11.16 -18.59 -6.77
N VAL A 110 11.26 -19.26 -7.93
CA VAL A 110 10.40 -18.99 -9.09
C VAL A 110 8.99 -19.54 -8.85
N ALA A 111 8.85 -20.74 -8.29
CA ALA A 111 7.54 -21.23 -7.87
C ALA A 111 6.93 -20.37 -6.76
N ALA A 112 7.75 -19.97 -5.78
CA ALA A 112 7.28 -19.17 -4.65
C ALA A 112 6.79 -17.77 -5.05
N ILE A 113 7.46 -17.11 -6.00
CA ILE A 113 6.99 -15.82 -6.53
C ILE A 113 5.70 -15.99 -7.33
N LYS A 114 5.55 -17.06 -8.13
CA LYS A 114 4.30 -17.35 -8.86
C LYS A 114 3.11 -17.57 -7.93
N ASN A 115 3.33 -18.19 -6.77
CA ASN A 115 2.30 -18.34 -5.74
C ASN A 115 1.96 -17.03 -5.00
N SER A 116 2.73 -15.98 -5.21
CA SER A 116 2.52 -14.66 -4.58
C SER A 116 1.96 -13.61 -5.53
N LEU A 117 2.06 -13.83 -6.84
CA LEU A 117 1.43 -13.04 -7.90
C LEU A 117 -0.05 -13.38 -8.04
#